data_AF-W6TF88-F1
#
_entry.id   AF-W6TF88-F1
#
_cell.length_a   1.000
_cell.length_b   1.000
_cell.length_c   1.000
_cell.angle_alpha   90.00
_cell.angle_beta   90.00
_cell.angle_gamma   90.00
#
_symmetry.space_group_name_H-M   'P 1'
#
loop_
_entity.id
_entity.type
_entity.pdbx_description
1 polymer ?
#
loop_
_entity_poly.entity_id
_entity_poly.type
_entity_poly.pdbx_seq_one_letter_code
_entity_poly.pdbx_strand_id
1 'polypeptide(L)'
;MLSGGAEQLKGTQKRKDPDMTPEEMRRYFEQYKDDPVPVGEYWRDEMKDIIGKRAQETGLPFEQHHVWPVAQAEEIFKVTGRKYKNNTVVPLPRKIHQAEVRKLIHKRNEQKPKPQHPRESLLQGIQDTRNGLLEAGCDREKVNEACLKALRKIKSDNPGGFDGKIPPKSKGDSK
;
A
#
# COMPACT_ATOMS: atom_id res chain seq x y z
N MET A 1 -24.61 -22.54 -45.75
CA MET A 1 -23.19 -22.23 -45.45
C MET A 1 -23.14 -21.00 -44.57
N LEU A 2 -22.33 -21.07 -43.52
CA LEU A 2 -22.14 -20.08 -42.45
C LEU A 2 -21.32 -18.88 -42.95
N SER A 3 -21.67 -17.66 -42.52
CA SER A 3 -20.79 -16.48 -42.36
C SER A 3 -21.68 -15.39 -41.72
N GLY A 4 -21.64 -15.06 -40.43
CA GLY A 4 -20.46 -14.97 -39.55
C GLY A 4 -19.87 -13.55 -39.58
N GLY A 5 -20.68 -12.50 -39.44
CA GLY A 5 -20.23 -11.11 -39.32
C GLY A 5 -20.23 -10.66 -37.86
N ALA A 6 -19.19 -11.05 -37.12
CA ALA A 6 -18.99 -10.63 -35.74
C ALA A 6 -18.53 -9.17 -35.64
N GLU A 7 -19.12 -8.47 -34.66
CA GLU A 7 -18.80 -7.14 -34.19
C GLU A 7 -17.29 -6.91 -33.98
N GLN A 8 -16.76 -5.79 -34.48
CA GLN A 8 -15.60 -5.13 -33.87
C GLN A 8 -16.07 -3.89 -33.14
N LEU A 9 -16.61 -4.10 -31.93
CA LEU A 9 -16.63 -3.08 -30.90
C LEU A 9 -15.17 -2.76 -30.54
N LYS A 10 -14.63 -1.67 -31.11
CA LYS A 10 -13.39 -1.05 -30.63
C LYS A 10 -13.62 -0.64 -29.18
N GLY A 11 -13.20 -1.49 -28.25
CA GLY A 11 -13.08 -1.13 -26.84
C GLY A 11 -12.24 0.14 -26.75
N THR A 12 -12.87 1.22 -26.32
CA THR A 12 -12.19 2.44 -25.91
C THR A 12 -11.26 2.07 -24.77
N GLN A 13 -9.98 1.85 -25.07
CA GLN A 13 -8.93 1.83 -24.05
C GLN A 13 -8.99 3.20 -23.38
N LYS A 14 -9.61 3.26 -22.18
CA LYS A 14 -9.50 4.42 -21.29
C LYS A 14 -8.02 4.74 -21.18
N ARG A 15 -7.60 5.91 -21.69
CA ARG A 15 -6.25 6.43 -21.44
C ARG A 15 -6.08 6.42 -19.92
N LYS A 16 -5.11 5.66 -19.42
CA LYS A 16 -4.74 5.73 -18.00
C LYS A 16 -4.19 7.13 -17.77
N ASP A 17 -4.66 7.79 -16.71
CA ASP A 17 -4.03 9.03 -16.27
C ASP A 17 -2.53 8.78 -16.08
N PRO A 18 -1.66 9.72 -16.52
CA PRO A 18 -0.23 9.58 -16.37
C PRO A 18 0.14 9.41 -14.89
N ASP A 19 1.22 8.69 -14.64
CA ASP A 19 1.78 8.60 -13.28
C ASP A 19 2.42 9.95 -12.89
N MET A 20 2.56 10.18 -11.59
CA MET A 20 3.26 11.38 -11.11
C MET A 20 4.75 11.30 -11.47
N THR A 21 5.33 12.42 -11.88
CA THR A 21 6.77 12.50 -12.08
C THR A 21 7.52 12.54 -10.74
N PRO A 22 8.80 12.15 -10.69
CA PRO A 22 9.63 12.29 -9.48
C PRO A 22 9.58 13.70 -8.86
N GLU A 23 9.52 14.74 -9.69
CA GLU A 23 9.43 16.13 -9.24
C GLU A 23 8.09 16.44 -8.58
N GLU A 24 6.98 15.95 -9.14
CA GLU A 24 5.64 16.12 -8.55
C GLU A 24 5.53 15.41 -7.20
N MET A 25 6.07 14.19 -7.10
CA MET A 25 6.09 13.44 -5.84
C MET A 25 6.93 14.16 -4.78
N ARG A 26 8.11 14.67 -5.16
CA ARG A 26 8.97 15.45 -4.26
C ARG A 26 8.28 16.73 -3.78
N ARG A 27 7.65 17.48 -4.68
CA ARG A 27 6.92 18.72 -4.33
C ARG A 27 5.79 18.46 -3.33
N TYR A 28 5.05 17.36 -3.51
CA TYR A 28 4.03 16.96 -2.57
C TYR A 28 4.62 16.73 -1.16
N PHE A 29 5.68 15.94 -1.04
CA PHE A 29 6.26 15.66 0.28
C PHE A 29 6.92 16.88 0.93
N GLU A 30 7.50 17.79 0.14
CA GLU A 30 8.03 19.06 0.65
C GLU A 30 6.91 19.98 1.18
N GLN A 31 5.79 20.08 0.47
CA GLN A 31 4.63 20.89 0.89
C GLN A 31 4.09 20.44 2.26
N TYR A 32 4.12 19.14 2.54
CA TYR A 32 3.63 18.55 3.79
C TYR A 32 4.75 18.04 4.70
N LYS A 33 5.97 18.61 4.63
CA LYS A 33 7.17 18.08 5.32
C LYS A 33 7.02 17.82 6.83
N ASP A 34 6.14 18.54 7.51
CA ASP A 34 5.91 18.36 8.95
C ASP A 34 5.13 17.07 9.25
N ASP A 35 4.19 16.70 8.38
CA ASP A 35 3.38 15.48 8.45
C ASP A 35 3.07 14.93 7.04
N PRO A 36 4.07 14.41 6.31
CA PRO A 36 3.89 14.04 4.91
C PRO A 36 3.03 12.78 4.74
N VAL A 37 3.03 11.91 5.76
CA VAL A 37 2.41 10.57 5.74
C VAL A 37 1.60 10.36 7.03
N PRO A 38 0.43 11.01 7.17
CA PRO A 38 -0.43 10.79 8.32
C PRO A 38 -0.91 9.35 8.34
N VAL A 39 -0.95 8.76 9.53
CA VAL A 39 -1.43 7.38 9.75
C VAL A 39 -2.76 7.42 10.47
N GLY A 40 -3.76 6.79 9.89
CA GLY A 40 -5.10 6.70 10.47
C GLY A 40 -5.82 5.39 10.17
N GLU A 41 -7.13 5.40 10.36
CA GLU A 41 -8.01 4.27 10.08
C GLU A 41 -8.84 4.51 8.81
N TYR A 42 -9.00 3.45 8.01
CA TYR A 42 -9.74 3.47 6.77
C TYR A 42 -11.15 4.01 6.98
N TRP A 43 -11.54 4.99 6.16
CA TRP A 43 -12.88 5.60 6.13
C TRP A 43 -13.33 6.32 7.42
N ARG A 44 -12.42 6.59 8.36
CA ARG A 44 -12.71 7.50 9.48
C ARG A 44 -12.78 8.94 9.01
N ASP A 45 -13.59 9.74 9.71
CA ASP A 45 -13.83 11.13 9.34
C ASP A 45 -12.55 11.97 9.37
N GLU A 46 -11.67 11.75 10.36
CA GLU A 46 -10.34 12.37 10.40
C GLU A 46 -9.54 12.16 9.09
N MET A 47 -9.56 10.93 8.53
CA MET A 47 -8.85 10.65 7.27
C MET A 47 -9.56 11.28 6.07
N LYS A 48 -10.90 11.36 6.09
CA LYS A 48 -11.67 12.05 5.04
C LYS A 48 -11.39 13.55 5.04
N ASP A 49 -11.27 14.15 6.22
CA ASP A 49 -10.99 15.58 6.38
C ASP A 49 -9.59 15.93 5.90
N ILE A 50 -8.58 15.12 6.26
CA ILE A 50 -7.21 15.28 5.74
C ILE A 50 -7.20 15.16 4.22
N ILE A 51 -7.85 14.14 3.67
CA ILE A 51 -7.94 13.94 2.22
C ILE A 51 -8.64 15.12 1.55
N GLY A 52 -9.78 15.56 2.09
CA GLY A 52 -10.57 16.67 1.54
C GLY A 52 -9.75 17.95 1.48
N LYS A 53 -9.07 18.30 2.59
CA LYS A 53 -8.20 19.47 2.66
C LYS A 53 -7.04 19.36 1.67
N ARG A 54 -6.29 18.25 1.67
CA ARG A 54 -5.15 18.10 0.75
C ARG A 54 -5.56 18.05 -0.71
N ALA A 55 -6.71 17.46 -1.02
CA ALA A 55 -7.26 17.44 -2.39
C ALA A 55 -7.66 18.85 -2.85
N GLN A 56 -8.24 19.67 -1.98
CA GLN A 56 -8.52 21.08 -2.26
C GLN A 56 -7.23 21.90 -2.48
N GLU A 57 -6.21 21.68 -1.65
CA GLU A 57 -4.94 22.41 -1.70
C GLU A 57 -4.07 22.04 -2.91
N THR A 58 -4.10 20.77 -3.32
CA THR A 58 -3.21 20.25 -4.38
C THR A 58 -3.90 20.07 -5.73
N GLY A 59 -5.24 20.03 -5.76
CA GLY A 59 -6.01 19.62 -6.94
C GLY A 59 -5.86 18.15 -7.30
N LEU A 60 -5.18 17.33 -6.47
CA LEU A 60 -4.93 15.93 -6.76
C LEU A 60 -6.03 15.03 -6.15
N PRO A 61 -6.43 13.95 -6.84
CA PRO A 61 -7.26 12.92 -6.24
C PRO A 61 -6.42 12.07 -5.28
N PHE A 62 -6.99 11.76 -4.11
CA PHE A 62 -6.35 10.93 -3.09
C PHE A 62 -6.96 9.53 -3.00
N GLU A 63 -6.21 8.64 -2.39
CA GLU A 63 -6.66 7.33 -1.93
C GLU A 63 -6.05 6.99 -0.57
N GLN A 64 -6.66 6.02 0.11
CA GLN A 64 -6.18 5.51 1.39
C GLN A 64 -5.48 4.17 1.16
N HIS A 65 -4.16 4.15 1.30
CA HIS A 65 -3.39 2.93 1.16
C HIS A 65 -3.29 2.21 2.50
N HIS A 66 -3.71 0.95 2.54
CA HIS A 66 -3.38 0.08 3.65
C HIS A 66 -1.86 -0.01 3.82
N VAL A 67 -1.37 0.11 5.04
CA VAL A 67 0.06 -0.05 5.29
C VAL A 67 0.46 -1.52 5.18
N TRP A 68 -0.37 -2.43 5.67
CA TRP A 68 -0.22 -3.87 5.43
C TRP A 68 -1.15 -4.30 4.27
N PRO A 69 -0.64 -4.91 3.17
CA PRO A 69 -1.46 -5.22 2.01
C PRO A 69 -2.67 -6.10 2.33
N VAL A 70 -3.86 -5.71 1.86
CA VAL A 70 -5.11 -6.47 2.06
C VAL A 70 -4.96 -7.91 1.54
N ALA A 71 -4.36 -8.09 0.36
CA ALA A 71 -4.18 -9.41 -0.23
C ALA A 71 -3.24 -10.31 0.58
N GLN A 72 -2.32 -9.75 1.37
CA GLN A 72 -1.51 -10.54 2.30
C GLN A 72 -2.31 -10.90 3.56
N ALA A 73 -3.12 -9.99 4.08
CA ALA A 73 -4.02 -10.29 5.21
C ALA A 73 -5.05 -11.38 4.84
N GLU A 74 -5.59 -11.35 3.63
CA GLU A 74 -6.46 -12.40 3.08
C GLU A 74 -5.75 -13.75 2.97
N GLU A 75 -4.49 -13.77 2.52
CA GLU A 75 -3.72 -15.00 2.45
C GLU A 75 -3.49 -15.60 3.85
N ILE A 76 -3.17 -14.76 4.83
CA ILE A 76 -3.04 -15.21 6.22
C ILE A 76 -4.36 -15.77 6.76
N PHE A 77 -5.50 -15.17 6.42
CA PHE A 77 -6.81 -15.72 6.79
C PHE A 77 -7.01 -17.13 6.22
N LYS A 78 -6.67 -17.37 4.94
CA LYS A 78 -6.78 -18.70 4.33
C LYS A 78 -5.92 -19.75 5.04
N VAL A 79 -4.70 -19.38 5.43
CA VAL A 79 -3.74 -20.30 6.05
C VAL A 79 -4.06 -20.57 7.52
N THR A 80 -4.50 -19.55 8.25
CA THR A 80 -4.61 -19.61 9.72
C THR A 80 -6.04 -19.66 10.26
N GLY A 81 -7.05 -19.37 9.42
CA GLY A 81 -8.44 -19.17 9.83
C GLY A 81 -8.68 -17.91 10.66
N ARG A 82 -7.64 -17.17 11.03
CA ARG A 82 -7.74 -15.97 11.86
C ARG A 82 -7.97 -14.72 11.00
N LYS A 83 -9.06 -14.00 11.29
CA LYS A 83 -9.32 -12.69 10.69
C LYS A 83 -8.54 -11.61 11.43
N TYR A 84 -7.75 -10.84 10.69
CA TYR A 84 -7.00 -9.71 11.24
C TYR A 84 -7.70 -8.39 10.90
N LYS A 85 -7.78 -7.48 11.87
CA LYS A 85 -8.19 -6.09 11.63
C LYS A 85 -7.06 -5.38 10.88
N ASN A 86 -7.31 -4.98 9.64
CA ASN A 86 -6.33 -4.35 8.77
C ASN A 86 -6.88 -3.03 8.21
N ASN A 87 -7.19 -2.08 9.08
CA ASN A 87 -7.77 -0.79 8.68
C ASN A 87 -6.75 0.36 8.74
N THR A 88 -5.48 0.09 9.07
CA THR A 88 -4.47 1.13 9.20
C THR A 88 -3.99 1.58 7.82
N VAL A 89 -4.18 2.87 7.53
CA VAL A 89 -3.93 3.45 6.21
C VAL A 89 -3.10 4.72 6.27
N VAL A 90 -2.52 5.07 5.13
CA VAL A 90 -1.91 6.37 4.84
C VAL A 90 -2.62 6.98 3.62
N PRO A 91 -3.13 8.22 3.71
CA PRO A 91 -3.73 8.89 2.57
C PRO A 91 -2.62 9.48 1.69
N LEU A 92 -2.67 9.18 0.39
CA LEU A 92 -1.70 9.63 -0.58
C LEU A 92 -2.40 10.01 -1.90
N PRO A 93 -1.82 10.92 -2.70
CA PRO A 93 -2.26 11.12 -4.08
C PRO A 93 -2.32 9.80 -4.86
N ARG A 94 -3.35 9.59 -5.68
CA ARG A 94 -3.66 8.30 -6.35
C ARG A 94 -2.54 7.69 -7.18
N LYS A 95 -1.48 8.44 -7.46
CA LYS A 95 -0.42 8.05 -8.37
C LYS A 95 0.96 8.03 -7.75
N ILE A 96 1.13 8.52 -6.52
CA ILE A 96 2.44 8.54 -5.84
C ILE A 96 2.89 7.15 -5.38
N HIS A 97 1.96 6.19 -5.29
CA HIS A 97 2.27 4.80 -4.98
C HIS A 97 2.77 4.02 -6.21
N GLN A 98 2.80 4.67 -7.38
CA GLN A 98 3.35 4.19 -8.64
C GLN A 98 4.35 5.23 -9.17
N ALA A 99 5.29 4.82 -10.00
CA ALA A 99 6.14 5.74 -10.74
C ALA A 99 6.58 5.06 -12.04
N GLU A 100 6.53 5.77 -13.15
CA GLU A 100 7.01 5.25 -14.44
C GLU A 100 6.42 3.86 -14.77
N VAL A 101 5.10 3.68 -14.60
CA VAL A 101 4.37 2.42 -14.84
C VAL A 101 4.72 1.30 -13.84
N ARG A 102 5.50 1.58 -12.79
CA ARG A 102 5.92 0.61 -11.78
C ARG A 102 5.22 0.85 -10.44
N LYS A 103 4.91 -0.22 -9.71
CA LYS A 103 4.37 -0.12 -8.35
C LYS A 103 5.50 0.13 -7.33
N LEU A 104 5.37 1.19 -6.54
CA LEU A 104 6.32 1.54 -5.48
C LEU A 104 5.91 0.91 -4.14
N ILE A 105 4.69 1.20 -3.69
CA ILE A 105 4.15 0.67 -2.43
C ILE A 105 3.60 -0.74 -2.68
N HIS A 106 3.98 -1.69 -1.82
CA HIS A 106 3.56 -3.11 -1.94
C HIS A 106 4.01 -3.78 -3.24
N LYS A 107 5.21 -3.43 -3.72
CA LYS A 107 5.81 -3.99 -4.95
C LYS A 107 5.86 -5.51 -4.94
N ARG A 108 6.03 -6.16 -3.78
CA ARG A 108 6.07 -7.63 -3.68
C ARG A 108 4.70 -8.29 -3.54
N ASN A 109 3.60 -7.54 -3.50
CA ASN A 109 2.26 -8.11 -3.34
C ASN A 109 1.82 -8.98 -4.54
N GLU A 110 2.41 -8.74 -5.72
CA GLU A 110 2.19 -9.55 -6.92
C GLU A 110 3.08 -10.81 -6.97
N GLN A 111 4.12 -10.88 -6.12
CA GLN A 111 4.98 -12.05 -6.04
C GLN A 111 4.23 -13.24 -5.44
N LYS A 112 4.52 -14.43 -5.97
CA LYS A 112 4.01 -15.70 -5.46
C LYS A 112 5.21 -16.61 -5.09
N PRO A 113 5.12 -17.39 -4.00
CA PRO A 113 4.01 -17.41 -3.03
C PRO A 113 3.99 -16.15 -2.16
N LYS A 114 2.80 -15.77 -1.67
CA LYS A 114 2.66 -14.74 -0.63
C LYS A 114 3.14 -15.32 0.71
N PRO A 115 3.62 -14.49 1.65
CA PRO A 115 3.97 -14.96 2.99
C PRO A 115 2.77 -15.62 3.68
N GLN A 116 2.98 -16.84 4.18
CA GLN A 116 1.95 -17.63 4.86
C GLN A 116 2.01 -17.48 6.38
N HIS A 117 3.11 -16.93 6.91
CA HIS A 117 3.26 -16.66 8.34
C HIS A 117 2.84 -15.22 8.69
N PRO A 118 1.93 -14.99 9.67
CA PRO A 118 1.39 -13.65 9.96
C PRO A 118 2.46 -12.58 10.23
N ARG A 119 3.48 -12.92 11.02
CA ARG A 119 4.58 -11.99 11.35
C ARG A 119 5.44 -11.65 10.14
N GLU A 120 5.64 -12.62 9.22
CA GLU A 120 6.42 -12.41 8.01
C GLU A 120 5.63 -11.55 7.01
N SER A 121 4.34 -11.84 6.85
CA SER A 121 3.39 -11.05 6.07
C SER A 121 3.37 -9.59 6.53
N LEU A 122 3.16 -9.33 7.83
CA LEU A 122 3.17 -7.97 8.36
C LEU A 122 4.53 -7.27 8.16
N LEU A 123 5.64 -7.97 8.41
CA LEU A 123 6.98 -7.43 8.19
C LEU A 123 7.21 -7.03 6.74
N GLN A 124 6.85 -7.91 5.80
CA GLN A 124 6.99 -7.65 4.37
C GLN A 124 6.15 -6.46 3.93
N GLY A 125 4.88 -6.38 4.36
CA GLY A 125 4.00 -5.27 4.05
C GLY A 125 4.54 -3.92 4.53
N ILE A 126 5.00 -3.85 5.79
CA ILE A 126 5.58 -2.63 6.37
C ILE A 126 6.86 -2.21 5.62
N GLN A 127 7.73 -3.16 5.29
CA GLN A 127 8.95 -2.89 4.52
C GLN A 127 8.63 -2.36 3.12
N ASP A 128 7.63 -2.92 2.45
CA ASP A 128 7.24 -2.50 1.11
C ASP A 128 6.63 -1.09 1.12
N THR A 129 5.79 -0.77 2.10
CA THR A 129 5.29 0.61 2.24
C THR A 129 6.41 1.59 2.54
N ARG A 130 7.32 1.24 3.46
CA ARG A 130 8.49 2.07 3.78
C ARG A 130 9.32 2.34 2.53
N ASN A 131 9.70 1.29 1.80
CA ASN A 131 10.56 1.43 0.63
C ASN A 131 9.84 2.21 -0.49
N GLY A 132 8.54 1.96 -0.71
CA GLY A 132 7.76 2.70 -1.70
C GLY A 132 7.67 4.19 -1.40
N LEU A 133 7.49 4.58 -0.14
CA LEU A 133 7.47 5.98 0.28
C LEU A 133 8.85 6.66 0.15
N LEU A 134 9.93 5.94 0.47
CA LEU A 134 11.30 6.43 0.27
C LEU A 134 11.62 6.61 -1.21
N GLU A 135 11.23 5.65 -2.06
CA GLU A 135 11.40 5.75 -3.52
C GLU A 135 10.58 6.90 -4.12
N ALA A 136 9.40 7.20 -3.55
CA ALA A 136 8.58 8.35 -3.92
C ALA A 136 9.15 9.71 -3.43
N GLY A 137 10.27 9.69 -2.68
CA GLY A 137 10.96 10.90 -2.25
C GLY A 137 10.52 11.48 -0.91
N CYS A 138 9.78 10.72 -0.09
CA CYS A 138 9.46 11.15 1.28
C CYS A 138 10.70 11.07 2.18
N ASP A 139 10.80 12.00 3.14
CA ASP A 139 11.86 12.01 4.13
C ASP A 139 11.93 10.69 4.95
N ARG A 140 13.15 10.23 5.21
CA ARG A 140 13.40 8.94 5.86
C ARG A 140 12.89 8.89 7.30
N GLU A 141 13.09 9.96 8.06
CA GLU A 141 12.64 10.03 9.45
C GLU A 141 11.11 9.96 9.49
N LYS A 142 10.44 10.77 8.66
CA LYS A 142 8.97 10.78 8.57
C LYS A 142 8.38 9.44 8.12
N VAL A 143 8.99 8.77 7.15
CA VAL A 143 8.55 7.42 6.75
C VAL A 143 8.71 6.43 7.90
N ASN A 144 9.84 6.47 8.62
CA ASN A 144 10.09 5.54 9.72
C ASN A 144 9.09 5.77 10.88
N GLU A 145 8.79 7.02 11.21
CA GLU A 145 7.78 7.38 12.21
C GLU A 145 6.39 6.85 11.82
N ALA A 146 5.96 7.11 10.59
CA ALA A 146 4.68 6.65 10.06
C ALA A 146 4.58 5.12 10.06
N CYS A 147 5.59 4.43 9.55
CA CYS A 147 5.61 2.96 9.53
C CYS A 147 5.62 2.36 10.94
N LEU A 148 6.33 2.97 11.90
CA LEU A 148 6.34 2.52 13.29
C LEU A 148 4.99 2.76 13.98
N LYS A 149 4.36 3.93 13.76
CA LYS A 149 3.01 4.24 14.25
C LYS A 149 2.00 3.23 13.70
N ALA A 150 2.05 2.95 12.41
CA ALA A 150 1.19 1.98 11.76
C ALA A 150 1.41 0.56 12.30
N LEU A 151 2.67 0.12 12.45
CA LEU A 151 3.01 -1.18 13.01
C LEU A 151 2.45 -1.37 14.42
N ARG A 152 2.60 -0.35 15.29
CA ARG A 152 2.05 -0.36 16.65
C ARG A 152 0.53 -0.50 16.63
N LYS A 153 -0.15 0.28 15.80
CA LYS A 153 -1.62 0.24 15.66
C LYS A 153 -2.13 -1.11 15.18
N ILE A 154 -1.50 -1.67 14.14
CA ILE A 154 -1.88 -2.99 13.60
C ILE A 154 -1.72 -4.07 14.66
N LYS A 155 -0.61 -4.04 15.43
CA LYS A 155 -0.39 -5.01 16.51
C LYS A 155 -1.39 -4.83 17.66
N SER A 156 -1.68 -3.60 18.08
CA SER A 156 -2.64 -3.35 19.15
C SER A 156 -4.07 -3.75 18.78
N ASP A 157 -4.44 -3.57 17.51
CA ASP A 157 -5.74 -4.01 16.97
C ASP A 157 -5.86 -5.55 16.85
N ASN A 158 -4.75 -6.28 16.97
CA ASN A 158 -4.68 -7.73 16.77
C ASN A 158 -3.83 -8.40 17.86
N PRO A 159 -4.23 -8.33 19.14
CA PRO A 159 -3.44 -8.88 20.25
C PRO A 159 -3.18 -10.38 20.06
N GLY A 160 -1.92 -10.80 20.23
CA GLY A 160 -1.49 -12.18 20.03
C GLY A 160 -1.43 -12.66 18.58
N GLY A 161 -1.76 -11.81 17.60
CA GLY A 161 -1.85 -12.21 16.19
C GLY A 161 -0.49 -12.42 15.51
N PHE A 162 0.58 -11.87 16.06
CA PHE A 162 1.88 -11.83 15.40
C PHE A 162 3.03 -12.40 16.26
N ASP A 163 2.70 -13.10 17.34
CA ASP A 163 3.67 -13.53 18.35
C ASP A 163 4.46 -14.78 17.93
N GLY A 164 3.90 -15.55 16.98
CA GLY A 164 4.56 -16.69 16.37
C GLY A 164 5.97 -16.34 15.86
N LYS A 165 6.94 -17.20 16.17
CA LYS A 165 8.28 -17.09 15.59
C LYS A 165 8.19 -17.49 14.12
N ILE A 166 8.79 -16.68 13.25
CA ILE A 166 8.90 -17.02 11.83
C ILE A 166 9.71 -18.32 11.74
N PRO A 167 9.17 -19.38 11.11
CA PRO A 167 9.90 -20.63 10.96
C PRO A 167 11.18 -20.41 10.15
N PRO A 168 12.27 -21.13 10.47
CA PRO A 168 13.50 -21.05 9.67
C PRO A 168 13.21 -21.49 8.23
N LYS A 169 13.79 -20.79 7.26
CA LYS A 169 13.69 -21.19 5.85
C LYS A 169 14.27 -22.59 5.67
N SER A 170 13.59 -23.44 4.91
CA SER A 170 14.10 -24.72 4.45
C SER A 170 15.45 -24.53 3.76
N LYS A 171 16.44 -25.39 4.04
CA LYS A 171 17.81 -25.34 3.47
C LYS A 171 17.88 -25.50 1.92
N GLY A 172 16.77 -25.38 1.20
CA GLY A 172 16.69 -25.50 -0.26
C GLY A 172 16.36 -24.19 -1.02
N ASP A 173 15.94 -23.13 -0.33
CA ASP A 173 15.43 -21.90 -0.97
C ASP A 173 16.45 -20.76 -1.02
N SER A 174 17.74 -21.10 -1.03
CA SER A 174 18.82 -20.17 -1.37
C SER A 174 19.30 -20.49 -2.78
N LYS A 175 18.64 -19.88 -3.77
CA LYS A 175 19.18 -19.68 -5.11
C LYS A 175 18.98 -18.21 -5.48
#